data_AF-A0A2A4FAJ1-F1
#
_entry.id   AF-A0A2A4FAJ1-F1
#
_cell.length_a   1.000
_cell.length_b   1.000
_cell.length_c   1.000
_cell.angle_alpha   90.00
_cell.angle_beta   90.00
_cell.angle_gamma   90.00
#
_symmetry.space_group_name_H-M   'P 1'
#
loop_
_entity.id
_entity.type
_entity.pdbx_description
1 polymer ?
#
loop_
_entity_poly.entity_id
_entity_poly.type
_entity_poly.pdbx_seq_one_letter_code
_entity_poly.pdbx_strand_id
1 'polypeptide(L)'
;MDGMMYARQFADAKRLEMLVVDLLVGFDRPMYPKVLPPELVHEHDVLNLFRASKSLIAEIAEHWQEWIVADEGEGALVHYDWSRPADFVARRPDLLPKLLKLKEYAHINLVTHPVIASYSDRSLTATSFRVGYPKIERAVARFHPDIEIVV
;
A
#
# COMPACT_ATOMS: atom_id res chain seq x y z
N MET A 1 -3.71 -14.43 -5.77
CA MET A 1 -4.04 -14.67 -7.19
C MET A 1 -5.29 -13.90 -7.62
N ASP A 2 -6.29 -13.73 -6.75
CA ASP A 2 -7.58 -13.10 -7.10
C ASP A 2 -7.50 -11.66 -7.62
N GLY A 3 -6.54 -10.85 -7.15
CA GLY A 3 -6.43 -9.43 -7.57
C GLY A 3 -6.19 -9.23 -9.07
N MET A 4 -5.38 -10.08 -9.70
CA MET A 4 -5.12 -10.00 -11.16
C MET A 4 -6.36 -10.42 -11.97
N MET A 5 -7.12 -11.40 -11.47
CA MET A 5 -8.38 -11.83 -12.07
C MET A 5 -9.42 -10.70 -12.03
N TYR A 6 -9.56 -9.99 -10.90
CA TYR A 6 -10.48 -8.85 -10.81
C TYR A 6 -10.07 -7.70 -11.74
N ALA A 7 -8.77 -7.38 -11.82
CA ALA A 7 -8.27 -6.36 -12.73
C ALA A 7 -8.56 -6.73 -14.20
N ARG A 8 -8.40 -8.01 -14.56
CA ARG A 8 -8.72 -8.53 -15.90
C ARG A 8 -10.20 -8.40 -16.23
N GLN A 9 -11.08 -8.88 -15.34
CA GLN A 9 -12.53 -8.79 -15.53
C GLN A 9 -12.99 -7.35 -15.73
N PHE A 10 -12.40 -6.40 -15.00
CA PHE A 10 -12.68 -4.98 -15.15
C PHE A 10 -12.22 -4.42 -16.49
N ALA A 11 -11.00 -4.76 -16.92
CA ALA A 11 -10.48 -4.34 -18.22
C ALA A 11 -11.37 -4.87 -19.36
N ASP A 12 -11.74 -6.16 -19.32
CA ASP A 12 -12.61 -6.78 -20.32
C ASP A 12 -13.99 -6.11 -20.36
N ALA A 13 -14.62 -5.88 -19.19
CA ALA A 13 -15.92 -5.21 -19.09
C ALA A 13 -15.91 -3.76 -19.62
N LYS A 14 -14.76 -3.10 -19.55
CA LYS A 14 -14.57 -1.71 -20.01
C LYS A 14 -13.91 -1.61 -21.39
N ARG A 15 -13.59 -2.74 -22.03
CA ARG A 15 -12.85 -2.82 -23.30
C ARG A 15 -11.51 -2.08 -23.24
N LEU A 16 -10.80 -2.22 -22.12
CA LEU A 16 -9.46 -1.68 -21.92
C LEU A 16 -8.41 -2.75 -22.18
N GLU A 17 -7.24 -2.34 -22.68
CA GLU A 17 -6.06 -3.21 -22.73
C GLU A 17 -5.46 -3.35 -21.33
N MET A 18 -5.00 -4.56 -20.99
CA MET A 18 -4.31 -4.84 -19.73
C MET A 18 -2.87 -5.27 -20.02
N LEU A 19 -1.93 -4.60 -19.35
CA LEU A 19 -0.53 -5.01 -19.25
C LEU A 19 -0.22 -5.34 -17.80
N VAL A 20 0.47 -6.45 -17.59
CA VAL A 20 1.04 -6.80 -16.29
C VAL A 20 2.53 -6.46 -16.33
N VAL A 21 2.99 -5.73 -15.32
CA VAL A 21 4.39 -5.37 -15.16
C VAL A 21 4.93 -6.06 -13.92
N ASP A 22 5.79 -7.05 -14.13
CA ASP A 22 6.50 -7.74 -13.07
C ASP A 22 7.76 -6.95 -12.71
N LEU A 23 7.89 -6.57 -11.44
CA LEU A 23 9.00 -5.78 -10.93
C LEU A 23 9.86 -6.64 -9.99
N LEU A 24 11.17 -6.66 -10.23
CA LEU A 24 12.15 -7.10 -9.23
C LEU A 24 12.63 -5.86 -8.48
N VAL A 25 12.37 -5.82 -7.18
CA VAL A 25 12.63 -4.66 -6.33
C VAL A 25 13.57 -5.05 -5.20
N GLY A 26 14.73 -4.39 -5.15
CA GLY A 26 15.67 -4.48 -4.06
C GLY A 26 15.32 -3.55 -2.89
N PHE A 27 15.95 -3.79 -1.75
CA PHE A 27 15.85 -2.99 -0.52
C PHE A 27 17.22 -2.85 0.12
N ASP A 28 17.46 -1.73 0.78
CA ASP A 28 18.72 -1.40 1.46
C ASP A 28 18.78 -2.00 2.86
N ARG A 29 17.62 -2.15 3.51
CA ARG A 29 17.50 -2.72 4.86
C ARG A 29 16.69 -4.01 4.81
N PRO A 30 16.97 -4.97 5.70
CA PRO A 30 16.24 -6.22 5.71
C PRO A 30 14.75 -5.97 5.97
N MET A 31 13.89 -6.68 5.23
CA MET A 31 12.48 -6.75 5.58
C MET A 31 12.32 -7.37 6.97
N TYR A 32 11.42 -6.83 7.78
CA TYR A 32 11.05 -7.46 9.04
C TYR A 32 10.05 -8.61 8.78
N PRO A 33 10.41 -9.89 9.03
CA PRO A 33 9.56 -11.02 8.66
C PRO A 33 8.41 -11.27 9.64
N LYS A 34 8.43 -10.62 10.80
CA LYS A 34 7.44 -10.76 11.87
C LYS A 34 6.48 -9.56 11.88
N VAL A 35 5.64 -9.48 12.91
CA VAL A 35 4.79 -8.32 13.16
C VAL A 35 5.66 -7.15 13.64
N LEU A 36 5.83 -6.13 12.81
CA LEU A 36 6.65 -4.94 13.02
C LEU A 36 6.03 -4.03 14.08
N PRO A 37 6.68 -3.82 15.23
CA PRO A 37 6.24 -2.87 16.22
C PRO A 37 6.76 -1.44 15.90
N PRO A 38 6.19 -0.38 16.48
CA PRO A 38 6.56 1.00 16.20
C PRO A 38 8.04 1.29 16.41
N GLU A 39 8.60 0.78 17.50
CA GLU A 39 9.99 1.03 17.90
C GLU A 39 11.01 0.50 16.89
N LEU A 40 10.65 -0.46 16.03
CA LEU A 40 11.56 -1.02 15.02
C LEU A 40 11.37 -0.40 13.63
N VAL A 41 10.36 0.46 13.39
CA VAL A 41 10.10 1.06 12.07
C VAL A 41 11.35 1.76 11.51
N HIS A 42 12.10 2.43 12.38
CA HIS A 42 13.32 3.15 12.02
C HIS A 42 14.49 2.26 11.59
N GLU A 43 14.41 0.94 11.75
CA GLU A 43 15.44 -0.05 11.36
C GLU A 43 15.16 -0.69 10.00
N HIS A 44 13.98 -0.47 9.43
CA HIS A 44 13.53 -1.10 8.18
C HIS A 44 13.17 -0.02 7.15
N ASP A 45 13.35 -0.31 5.87
CA ASP A 45 13.01 0.57 4.74
C ASP A 45 11.72 0.15 4.02
N VAL A 46 11.14 -0.98 4.44
CA VAL A 46 9.87 -1.52 3.95
C VAL A 46 8.84 -1.53 5.08
N LEU A 47 7.68 -0.94 4.80
CA LEU A 47 6.53 -0.97 5.70
C LEU A 47 5.43 -1.88 5.14
N ASN A 48 5.22 -3.04 5.77
CA ASN A 48 4.11 -3.92 5.40
C ASN A 48 2.98 -3.78 6.41
N LEU A 49 1.89 -3.11 6.04
CA LEU A 49 0.75 -2.85 6.93
C LEU A 49 -0.04 -4.12 7.28
N PHE A 50 0.09 -5.22 6.52
CA PHE A 50 -0.44 -6.54 6.91
C PHE A 50 0.39 -7.23 7.99
N ARG A 51 1.62 -6.75 8.20
CA ARG A 51 2.56 -7.22 9.22
C ARG A 51 2.94 -6.10 10.19
N ALA A 52 2.17 -5.03 10.28
CA ALA A 52 2.35 -4.01 11.30
C ALA A 52 1.63 -4.43 12.58
N SER A 53 2.17 -4.08 13.75
CA SER A 53 1.50 -4.30 15.02
C SER A 53 0.22 -3.47 15.11
N LYS A 54 -0.69 -3.85 16.00
CA LYS A 54 -1.89 -3.05 16.28
C LYS A 54 -1.54 -1.64 16.77
N SER A 55 -0.46 -1.50 17.55
CA SER A 55 0.02 -0.20 18.03
C SER A 55 0.52 0.67 16.88
N LEU A 56 1.33 0.12 15.97
CA LEU A 56 1.83 0.87 14.81
C LEU A 56 0.70 1.30 13.88
N ILE A 57 -0.28 0.42 13.63
CA ILE A 57 -1.46 0.78 12.84
C ILE A 57 -2.28 1.87 13.54
N ALA A 58 -2.40 1.85 14.88
CA ALA A 58 -3.09 2.89 15.63
C ALA A 58 -2.36 4.25 15.51
N GLU A 59 -1.04 4.29 15.67
CA GLU A 59 -0.23 5.52 15.49
C GLU A 59 -0.38 6.11 14.08
N ILE A 60 -0.35 5.25 13.04
CA ILE A 60 -0.57 5.69 11.67
C ILE A 60 -2.00 6.25 11.50
N ALA A 61 -3.01 5.57 12.06
CA ALA A 61 -4.39 5.99 11.96
C ALA A 61 -4.66 7.33 12.68
N GLU A 62 -4.00 7.60 13.80
CA GLU A 62 -4.07 8.89 14.50
C GLU A 62 -3.62 10.05 13.60
N HIS A 63 -2.45 9.93 12.97
CA HIS A 63 -1.98 10.94 12.00
C HIS A 63 -2.96 11.16 10.85
N TRP A 64 -3.51 10.07 10.31
CA TRP A 64 -4.44 10.14 9.19
C TRP A 64 -5.79 10.77 9.60
N GLN A 65 -6.25 10.49 10.83
CA GLN A 65 -7.43 11.13 11.39
C GLN A 65 -7.25 12.64 11.48
N GLU A 66 -6.12 13.10 12.03
CA GLU A 66 -5.78 14.52 12.12
C GLU A 66 -5.78 15.20 10.74
N TRP A 67 -5.18 14.55 9.74
CA TRP A 67 -5.14 15.09 8.38
C TRP A 67 -6.50 15.16 7.71
N ILE A 68 -7.38 14.17 7.93
CA ILE A 68 -8.74 14.21 7.41
C ILE A 68 -9.54 15.33 8.04
N VAL A 69 -9.46 15.50 9.37
CA VAL A 69 -10.15 16.61 10.04
C VAL A 69 -9.65 17.95 9.53
N ALA A 70 -8.34 18.07 9.28
CA ALA A 70 -7.76 19.29 8.73
C ALA A 70 -8.20 19.57 7.28
N ASP A 71 -8.33 18.53 6.44
CA ASP A 71 -8.65 18.67 5.02
C ASP A 71 -10.17 18.76 4.74
N GLU A 72 -10.99 17.99 5.48
CA GLU A 72 -12.42 17.76 5.22
C GLU A 72 -13.35 18.24 6.36
N GLY A 73 -12.77 18.64 7.50
CA GLY A 73 -13.50 19.08 8.69
C GLY A 73 -13.91 17.92 9.62
N GLU A 74 -14.38 18.26 10.83
CA GLU A 74 -14.76 17.27 11.86
C GLU A 74 -15.86 16.30 11.41
N GLY A 75 -16.74 16.74 10.50
CA GLY A 75 -17.81 15.91 9.96
C GLY A 75 -17.31 14.67 9.21
N ALA A 76 -16.10 14.70 8.65
CA ALA A 76 -15.54 13.56 7.94
C ALA A 76 -15.29 12.35 8.85
N LEU A 77 -15.17 12.56 10.17
CA LEU A 77 -14.98 11.49 11.13
C LEU A 77 -16.11 10.47 11.13
N VAL A 78 -17.35 10.85 10.79
CA VAL A 78 -18.49 9.93 10.83
C VAL A 78 -18.49 8.91 9.69
N HIS A 79 -17.61 9.09 8.68
CA HIS A 79 -17.55 8.22 7.50
C HIS A 79 -16.64 7.01 7.68
N TYR A 80 -15.92 6.90 8.80
CA TYR A 80 -14.94 5.85 9.04
C TYR A 80 -15.19 5.13 10.36
N ASP A 81 -14.90 3.82 10.40
CA ASP A 81 -14.93 3.03 11.63
C ASP A 81 -13.56 3.09 12.32
N TRP A 82 -13.42 4.01 13.28
CA TRP A 82 -12.20 4.22 14.05
C TRP A 82 -11.86 3.07 15.00
N SER A 83 -12.81 2.17 15.28
CA SER A 83 -12.53 0.95 16.05
C SER A 83 -11.69 -0.05 15.26
N ARG A 84 -11.57 0.17 13.94
CA ARG A 84 -10.78 -0.66 13.01
C ARG A 84 -9.77 0.19 12.23
N PRO A 85 -8.68 0.63 12.89
CA PRO A 85 -7.60 1.39 12.25
C PRO A 85 -7.08 0.80 10.93
N ALA A 86 -7.03 -0.52 10.80
CA ALA A 86 -6.62 -1.19 9.56
C ALA A 86 -7.59 -0.97 8.37
N ASP A 87 -8.90 -0.95 8.64
CA ASP A 87 -9.93 -0.71 7.61
C ASP A 87 -9.88 0.75 7.15
N PHE A 88 -9.65 1.67 8.09
CA PHE A 88 -9.42 3.07 7.79
C PHE A 88 -8.18 3.25 6.91
N VAL A 89 -7.07 2.58 7.28
CA VAL A 89 -5.84 2.60 6.49
C VAL A 89 -6.03 2.07 5.06
N ALA A 90 -6.89 1.07 4.88
CA ALA A 90 -7.24 0.51 3.57
C ALA A 90 -8.04 1.46 2.66
N ARG A 91 -8.84 2.35 3.26
CA ARG A 91 -9.75 3.27 2.55
C ARG A 91 -9.10 4.56 2.11
N ARG A 92 -7.99 4.96 2.76
CA ARG A 92 -7.28 6.22 2.50
C ARG A 92 -5.82 6.03 2.07
N PRO A 93 -5.53 5.19 1.06
CA PRO A 93 -4.16 5.01 0.57
C PRO A 93 -3.57 6.32 -0.01
N ASP A 94 -4.41 7.31 -0.33
CA ASP A 94 -4.02 8.67 -0.74
C ASP A 94 -3.23 9.43 0.33
N LEU A 95 -3.31 9.01 1.60
CA LEU A 95 -2.57 9.62 2.72
C LEU A 95 -1.16 9.04 2.90
N LEU A 96 -0.81 7.95 2.21
CA LEU A 96 0.53 7.36 2.27
C LEU A 96 1.65 8.36 1.95
N PRO A 97 1.57 9.22 0.91
CA PRO A 97 2.60 10.22 0.65
C PRO A 97 2.76 11.24 1.78
N LYS A 98 1.71 11.55 2.57
CA LYS A 98 1.81 12.41 3.75
C LYS A 98 2.54 11.67 4.88
N LEU A 99 2.20 10.40 5.13
CA LEU A 99 2.90 9.53 6.09
C LEU A 99 4.40 9.47 5.83
N LEU A 100 4.79 9.23 4.57
CA LEU A 100 6.18 9.11 4.17
C LEU A 100 6.98 10.43 4.27
N LYS A 101 6.35 11.57 4.55
CA LYS A 101 7.03 12.84 4.83
C LYS A 101 7.34 13.04 6.31
N LEU A 102 6.71 12.28 7.21
CA LEU A 102 7.04 12.30 8.63
C LEU A 102 8.46 11.76 8.83
N LYS A 103 9.19 12.33 9.80
CA LYS A 103 10.61 12.05 10.03
C LYS A 103 10.85 10.55 10.31
N GLU A 104 9.92 9.94 11.03
CA GLU A 104 9.91 8.55 11.47
C GLU A 104 9.70 7.56 10.32
N TYR A 105 9.18 8.03 9.18
CA TYR A 105 8.87 7.20 8.00
C TYR A 105 9.62 7.68 6.74
N ALA A 106 10.47 8.71 6.86
CA ALA A 106 11.14 9.36 5.74
C ALA A 106 12.12 8.44 5.00
N HIS A 107 12.61 7.39 5.67
CA HIS A 107 13.49 6.37 5.11
C HIS A 107 12.72 5.19 4.48
N ILE A 108 11.40 5.10 4.69
CA ILE A 108 10.57 4.06 4.10
C ILE A 108 10.36 4.35 2.61
N ASN A 109 10.77 3.40 1.78
CA ASN A 109 10.69 3.50 0.32
C ASN A 109 9.60 2.64 -0.30
N LEU A 110 9.25 1.54 0.38
CA LEU A 110 8.26 0.56 -0.07
C LEU A 110 7.18 0.41 1.00
N VAL A 111 5.91 0.48 0.60
CA VAL A 111 4.78 0.21 1.49
C VAL A 111 3.87 -0.84 0.87
N THR A 112 3.69 -1.98 1.54
CA THR A 112 2.65 -2.96 1.21
C THR A 112 1.43 -2.70 2.07
N HIS A 113 0.28 -2.44 1.45
CA HIS A 113 -0.92 -1.99 2.14
C HIS A 113 -2.20 -2.56 1.51
N PRO A 114 -3.29 -2.64 2.28
CA PRO A 114 -4.61 -2.90 1.73
C PRO A 114 -5.07 -1.70 0.88
N VAL A 115 -5.83 -1.97 -0.18
CA VAL A 115 -6.51 -0.96 -1.00
C VAL A 115 -7.87 -1.45 -1.43
N ILE A 116 -8.89 -0.60 -1.34
CA ILE A 116 -10.17 -0.85 -2.00
C ILE A 116 -10.10 -0.22 -3.39
N ALA A 117 -10.00 -1.06 -4.42
CA ALA A 117 -9.89 -0.59 -5.80
C ALA A 117 -11.29 -0.40 -6.41
N SER A 118 -11.42 0.46 -7.43
CA SER A 118 -12.69 0.72 -8.12
C SER A 118 -13.32 -0.52 -8.79
N TYR A 119 -12.56 -1.60 -8.90
CA TYR A 119 -12.92 -2.84 -9.56
C TYR A 119 -13.07 -4.03 -8.61
N SER A 120 -12.96 -3.81 -7.30
CA SER A 120 -13.18 -4.86 -6.31
C SER A 120 -13.75 -4.29 -5.02
N ASP A 121 -14.87 -4.84 -4.58
CA ASP A 121 -15.45 -4.55 -3.25
C ASP A 121 -14.65 -5.22 -2.11
N ARG A 122 -13.70 -6.09 -2.46
CA ARG A 122 -12.75 -6.69 -1.51
C ARG A 122 -11.48 -5.87 -1.46
N SER A 123 -10.88 -5.78 -0.28
CA SER A 123 -9.55 -5.18 -0.15
C SER A 123 -8.53 -6.03 -0.90
N LEU A 124 -7.79 -5.40 -1.80
CA LEU A 124 -6.67 -5.97 -2.52
C LEU A 124 -5.36 -5.59 -1.83
N THR A 125 -4.31 -6.36 -2.08
CA THR A 125 -2.95 -6.01 -1.66
C THR A 125 -2.30 -5.15 -2.73
N ALA A 126 -1.86 -3.95 -2.35
CA ALA A 126 -1.02 -3.09 -3.17
C ALA A 126 0.36 -2.94 -2.54
N THR A 127 1.37 -2.78 -3.38
CA THR A 127 2.69 -2.34 -2.96
C THR A 127 3.01 -1.05 -3.70
N SER A 128 3.21 0.02 -2.93
CA SER A 128 3.56 1.34 -3.43
C SER A 128 5.04 1.61 -3.16
N PHE A 129 5.72 2.28 -4.08
CA PHE A 129 7.09 2.75 -3.90
C PHE A 129 7.19 4.25 -4.17
N ARG A 130 8.20 4.90 -3.59
CA ARG A 130 8.48 6.31 -3.88
C ARG A 130 8.83 6.52 -5.36
N VAL A 131 8.40 7.65 -5.90
CA VAL A 131 8.84 8.09 -7.23
C VAL A 131 10.36 8.22 -7.24
N GLY A 132 11.00 7.61 -8.23
CA GLY A 132 12.45 7.62 -8.36
C GLY A 132 13.19 6.64 -7.45
N TYR A 133 12.51 5.67 -6.83
CA TYR A 133 13.16 4.65 -6.03
C TYR A 133 14.19 3.85 -6.87
N PRO A 134 15.50 3.94 -6.56
CA PRO A 134 16.56 3.50 -7.47
C PRO A 134 16.79 1.99 -7.47
N LYS A 135 16.03 1.22 -6.66
CA LYS A 135 16.21 -0.23 -6.48
C LYS A 135 15.20 -1.06 -7.26
N ILE A 136 14.59 -0.50 -8.30
CA ILE A 136 13.88 -1.31 -9.30
C ILE A 136 14.95 -1.93 -10.19
N GLU A 137 15.32 -3.17 -9.91
CA GLU A 137 16.42 -3.88 -10.58
C GLU A 137 16.00 -4.40 -11.95
N ARG A 138 14.72 -4.78 -12.09
CA ARG A 138 14.16 -5.28 -13.34
C ARG A 138 12.68 -4.94 -13.44
N ALA A 139 12.24 -4.59 -14.64
CA ALA A 139 10.83 -4.46 -15.00
C ALA A 139 10.55 -5.25 -16.27
N VAL A 140 9.55 -6.11 -16.23
CA VAL A 140 9.18 -6.97 -17.35
C VAL A 140 7.69 -6.82 -17.61
N ALA A 141 7.31 -6.52 -18.85
CA ALA A 141 5.92 -6.37 -19.24
C ALA A 141 5.38 -7.61 -19.96
N ARG A 142 4.15 -8.01 -19.65
CA ARG A 142 3.43 -9.10 -20.31
C ARG A 142 1.96 -8.76 -20.55
N PHE A 143 1.43 -9.31 -21.63
CA PHE A 143 0.04 -9.08 -22.06
C PHE A 143 -1.01 -9.90 -21.29
N HIS A 144 -0.58 -10.91 -20.53
CA HIS A 144 -1.49 -11.77 -19.78
C HIS A 144 -0.94 -12.13 -18.39
N PRO A 145 -1.76 -12.12 -17.32
CA PRO A 145 -1.37 -12.56 -15.98
C PRO A 145 -1.00 -14.05 -15.86
N ASP A 146 -1.23 -14.84 -16.91
CA ASP A 146 -0.91 -16.28 -16.93
C ASP A 146 0.36 -16.60 -17.74
N ILE A 147 0.95 -15.60 -18.41
CA ILE A 147 2.20 -15.81 -19.17
C ILE A 147 3.36 -15.66 -18.20
N GLU A 148 4.08 -16.73 -17.89
CA GLU A 148 5.33 -16.63 -17.16
C GLU A 148 6.42 -16.06 -18.08
N ILE A 149 7.19 -15.07 -17.60
CA ILE A 149 8.40 -14.63 -18.30
C ILE A 149 9.61 -15.21 -17.58
N VAL A 150 10.29 -16.13 -18.27
CA VAL A 150 11.55 -16.71 -17.83
C VAL A 150 12.69 -15.86 -18.40
N VAL A 151 13.61 -15.38 -17.56
CA VAL A 151 14.80 -14.61 -17.92
C VAL A 151 16.03 -15.34 -17.45
#